data_AF-A0A914YEN6-F1
#
_entry.id   AF-A0A914YEN6-F1
#
_cell.length_a   1.000
_cell.length_b   1.000
_cell.length_c   1.000
_cell.angle_alpha   90.00
_cell.angle_beta   90.00
_cell.angle_gamma   90.00
#
_symmetry.space_group_name_H-M   'P 1'
#
loop_
_entity.id
_entity.type
_entity.pdbx_description
1 polymer ?
#
loop_
_entity_poly.entity_id
_entity_poly.type
_entity_poly.pdbx_seq_one_letter_code
_entity_poly.pdbx_strand_id
1 'polypeptide(L)'
;MGYRYSTQGFYTLDDVAYRRMEGYEYDYDYDGEHRDEPIIVNYHNLRFSRKDRLQLNISQSLNDFGSLYISGTHQKYWNTSDSDTWYQVGYTSSWVGISYSLSFSWNESVGIPDNERIVGLNVSVPFNVLTKRRYTRENALDRAYASFNANRNSNGQNSWLAGVGGTLLEGHNLSYHVSQGDTSNNGYTGSATANWQAAYGTLGVGYNYDRDQHDVNWQLSGGVVGHENGITLSQPLGDTNVLIKAPGAGGVRIENQTGILTDWRGYAVMPYATVYRYNRIALDTNTMGNSIDVEKILAALCRRKARWFVPIFDTRIGVRALITVTQGGKPVPFGSLETIDNYKYMQLHDYLLGAMSLVDSVMDIQFPPQNYIRMGTDPNVSQNLPFGVMDSRLIFRLKVIRPFINMVEIPRQVMFTVYVTSTPYDPLVTPVYTISFGGRVEVPQNCELNAGQIVEFDFGDIGASLFSAAGPGNRPAGVMPQTKSIAVKCTNVAAQAYLTMRLEASAVSGQAMVSDNQDLGFIVADQNDTPITPNDLNSVIPFRLDAAAAANVTLRAWPISITGQKPTEGPFSALGYLRVDYQ
;
A
#
# COMPACT_ATOMS: atom_id res chain seq x y z
N MET A 1 26.41 11.77 -11.59
CA MET A 1 26.98 12.47 -12.77
C MET A 1 26.82 11.57 -13.96
N GLY A 2 26.42 12.10 -15.11
CA GLY A 2 26.29 11.35 -16.36
C GLY A 2 26.99 12.08 -17.49
N TYR A 3 27.70 11.35 -18.35
CA TYR A 3 28.32 11.90 -19.55
C TYR A 3 27.95 11.00 -20.73
N ARG A 4 27.44 11.61 -21.80
CA ARG A 4 27.13 10.93 -23.05
C ARG A 4 27.93 11.58 -24.16
N TYR A 5 28.54 10.74 -25.00
CA TYR A 5 29.19 11.15 -26.23
C TYR A 5 28.57 10.40 -27.40
N SER A 6 28.24 11.14 -28.46
CA SER A 6 27.65 10.64 -29.69
C SER A 6 28.55 11.03 -30.86
N THR A 7 28.89 10.06 -31.71
CA THR A 7 29.65 10.30 -32.94
C THR A 7 28.82 11.11 -33.93
N GLN A 8 29.47 11.77 -34.89
CA GLN A 8 28.78 12.66 -35.84
C GLN A 8 27.68 11.97 -36.65
N GLY A 9 27.81 10.66 -36.92
CA GLY A 9 26.83 9.85 -37.64
C GLY A 9 25.75 9.21 -36.76
N PHE A 10 25.73 9.48 -35.45
CA PHE A 10 24.74 8.94 -34.54
C PHE A 10 23.46 9.80 -34.55
N TYR A 11 22.31 9.17 -34.80
CA TYR A 11 20.99 9.77 -34.78
C TYR A 11 20.04 8.90 -33.94
N THR A 12 19.11 9.54 -33.24
CA THR A 12 18.05 8.84 -32.50
C THR A 12 16.91 8.41 -33.43
N LEU A 13 16.00 7.57 -32.93
CA LEU A 13 14.82 7.16 -33.70
C LEU A 13 13.92 8.36 -34.05
N ASP A 14 13.83 9.34 -33.16
CA ASP A 14 13.06 10.57 -33.41
C ASP A 14 13.72 11.43 -34.50
N ASP A 15 15.06 11.48 -34.54
CA ASP A 15 15.80 12.27 -35.53
C ASP A 15 15.55 11.79 -36.98
N VAL A 16 15.36 10.48 -37.18
CA VAL A 16 15.08 9.90 -38.51
C VAL A 16 13.60 9.98 -38.91
N ALA A 17 12.71 10.36 -37.99
CA ALA A 17 11.29 10.53 -38.28
C ALA A 17 11.01 11.86 -39.02
N TYR A 18 11.91 12.83 -38.94
CA TYR A 18 11.77 14.10 -39.64
C TYR A 18 11.83 13.95 -41.15
N ARG A 19 10.89 14.61 -41.84
CA ARG A 19 10.80 14.60 -43.32
C ARG A 19 11.83 15.48 -44.02
N ARG A 20 12.45 16.42 -43.30
CA ARG A 20 13.41 17.40 -43.83
C ARG A 20 14.60 17.52 -42.88
N MET A 21 15.78 17.77 -43.43
CA MET A 21 17.04 17.91 -42.67
C MET A 21 17.08 19.14 -41.76
N GLU A 22 16.34 20.17 -42.12
CA GLU A 22 16.19 21.40 -41.35
C GLU A 22 14.79 21.94 -41.62
N GLY A 23 14.12 22.44 -40.60
CA GLY A 23 12.83 23.08 -40.77
C GLY A 23 12.17 23.48 -39.48
N TYR A 24 11.10 24.24 -39.64
CA TYR A 24 10.14 24.49 -38.58
C TYR A 24 9.03 23.45 -38.68
N GLU A 25 8.64 22.92 -37.52
CA GLU A 25 7.43 22.17 -37.34
C GLU A 25 6.31 23.17 -37.05
N TYR A 26 5.23 23.07 -37.81
CA TYR A 26 4.09 23.94 -37.69
C TYR A 26 2.94 23.14 -37.11
N ASP A 27 2.34 23.68 -36.06
CA ASP A 27 1.04 23.23 -35.60
C ASP A 27 -0.03 24.17 -36.15
N TYR A 28 -1.21 23.62 -36.41
CA TYR A 28 -2.36 24.38 -36.87
C TYR A 28 -3.29 24.52 -35.68
N ASP A 29 -3.36 25.72 -35.12
CA ASP A 29 -4.31 25.99 -34.05
C ASP A 29 -5.72 25.85 -34.61
N TYR A 30 -6.46 24.85 -34.11
CA TYR A 30 -7.88 24.68 -34.44
C TYR A 30 -8.73 25.28 -33.32
N ASP A 31 -8.48 26.54 -33.02
CA ASP A 31 -9.48 27.37 -32.35
C ASP A 31 -10.57 27.65 -33.39
N GLY A 32 -11.78 27.17 -33.14
CA GLY A 32 -12.90 27.08 -34.08
C GLY A 32 -13.38 28.38 -34.76
N GLU A 33 -12.62 29.47 -34.72
CA GLU A 33 -12.77 30.68 -35.51
C GLU A 33 -11.56 30.88 -36.46
N HIS A 34 -11.60 30.19 -37.60
CA HIS A 34 -10.99 30.59 -38.89
C HIS A 34 -9.76 31.53 -38.83
N ARG A 35 -8.62 31.03 -38.32
CA ARG A 35 -7.30 31.52 -38.71
C ARG A 35 -6.35 30.35 -38.94
N ASP A 36 -6.15 30.00 -40.22
CA ASP A 36 -5.08 29.12 -40.69
C ASP A 36 -3.72 29.85 -40.63
N GLU A 37 -3.31 30.35 -39.46
CA GLU A 37 -1.95 30.85 -39.26
C GLU A 37 -1.11 29.73 -38.65
N PRO A 38 -0.16 29.15 -39.39
CA PRO A 38 0.66 28.06 -38.87
C PRO A 38 1.56 28.60 -37.75
N ILE A 39 1.41 28.03 -36.55
CA ILE A 39 2.22 28.39 -35.40
C ILE A 39 3.47 27.53 -35.41
N ILE A 40 4.64 28.17 -35.37
CA ILE A 40 5.91 27.46 -35.25
C ILE A 40 5.98 26.86 -33.84
N VAL A 41 5.92 25.53 -33.73
CA VAL A 41 5.99 24.82 -32.44
C VAL A 41 7.39 24.32 -32.11
N ASN A 42 8.19 24.04 -33.13
CA ASN A 42 9.54 23.51 -32.94
C ASN A 42 10.43 23.86 -34.13
N TYR A 43 11.73 24.01 -33.89
CA TYR A 43 12.75 24.10 -34.94
C TYR A 43 13.72 22.96 -34.77
N HIS A 44 13.95 22.21 -35.84
CA HIS A 44 14.94 21.14 -35.84
C HIS A 44 15.96 21.35 -36.95
N ASN A 45 17.22 21.03 -36.63
CA ASN A 45 18.30 21.00 -37.60
C ASN A 45 19.16 19.77 -37.38
N LEU A 46 18.97 18.75 -38.22
CA LEU A 46 19.69 17.48 -38.13
C LEU A 46 21.17 17.63 -38.53
N ARG A 47 21.58 18.77 -39.09
CA ARG A 47 23.01 19.07 -39.32
C ARG A 47 23.74 19.38 -38.01
N PHE A 48 23.02 19.79 -36.97
CA PHE A 48 23.53 20.00 -35.63
C PHE A 48 23.22 18.78 -34.76
N SER A 49 23.86 17.65 -35.08
CA SER A 49 23.70 16.44 -34.26
C SER A 49 24.38 16.61 -32.90
N ARG A 50 23.76 16.07 -31.84
CA ARG A 50 24.27 16.19 -30.46
C ARG A 50 25.62 15.47 -30.33
N LYS A 51 26.62 16.15 -29.76
CA LYS A 51 27.99 15.64 -29.62
C LYS A 51 28.25 15.11 -28.22
N ASP A 52 28.42 16.01 -27.26
CA ASP A 52 28.69 15.69 -25.87
C ASP A 52 27.60 16.30 -25.00
N ARG A 53 27.10 15.52 -24.05
CA ARG A 53 26.15 15.97 -23.02
C ARG A 53 26.67 15.55 -21.66
N LEU A 54 27.05 16.53 -20.85
CA LEU A 54 27.36 16.37 -19.44
C LEU A 54 26.12 16.69 -18.61
N GLN A 55 25.79 15.85 -17.64
CA GLN A 55 24.73 16.05 -16.65
C GLN A 55 25.30 15.93 -15.24
N LEU A 56 25.08 16.95 -14.43
CA LEU A 56 25.52 17.05 -13.05
C LEU A 56 24.29 17.22 -12.17
N ASN A 57 24.23 16.46 -11.08
CA ASN A 57 23.26 16.64 -10.01
C ASN A 57 23.93 16.15 -8.73
N ILE A 58 24.27 17.09 -7.85
CA ILE A 58 25.01 16.87 -6.62
C ILE A 58 24.26 17.61 -5.53
N SER A 59 23.84 16.90 -4.48
CA SER A 59 23.25 17.49 -3.28
C SER A 59 24.10 17.09 -2.07
N GLN A 60 24.54 18.09 -1.32
CA GLN A 60 25.35 17.93 -0.11
C GLN A 60 24.57 18.50 1.07
N SER A 61 24.21 17.61 2.00
CA SER A 61 23.68 18.05 3.31
C SER A 61 24.82 18.66 4.13
N LEU A 62 24.54 19.79 4.76
CA LEU A 62 25.42 20.52 5.68
C LEU A 62 24.90 20.41 7.13
N ASN A 63 24.28 19.27 7.46
CA ASN A 63 23.67 19.00 8.77
C ASN A 63 22.67 20.11 9.16
N ASP A 64 22.83 20.70 10.35
CA ASP A 64 21.96 21.74 10.88
C ASP A 64 22.05 23.08 10.12
N PHE A 65 23.06 23.25 9.26
CA PHE A 65 23.22 24.48 8.49
C PHE A 65 22.36 24.50 7.23
N GLY A 66 21.89 23.36 6.72
CA GLY A 66 21.03 23.28 5.54
C GLY A 66 21.56 22.32 4.49
N SER A 67 21.27 22.59 3.21
CA SER A 67 21.76 21.79 2.09
C SER A 67 22.18 22.66 0.91
N LEU A 68 23.30 22.31 0.29
CA LEU A 68 23.77 22.89 -0.96
C LEU A 68 23.48 21.90 -2.08
N TYR A 69 22.92 22.37 -3.19
CA TYR A 69 22.74 21.57 -4.39
C TYR A 69 23.32 22.28 -5.61
N ILE A 70 23.84 21.47 -6.53
CA ILE A 70 24.34 21.89 -7.83
C ILE A 70 23.74 20.93 -8.86
N SER A 71 22.96 21.46 -9.78
CA SER A 71 22.39 20.72 -10.91
C SER A 71 22.72 21.43 -12.21
N GLY A 72 22.96 20.67 -13.28
CA GLY A 72 23.14 21.28 -14.57
C GLY A 72 23.40 20.33 -15.71
N THR A 73 23.26 20.85 -16.91
CA THR A 73 23.50 20.16 -18.17
C THR A 73 24.30 21.06 -19.10
N HIS A 74 25.31 20.49 -19.75
CA HIS A 74 26.06 21.16 -20.80
C HIS A 74 26.08 20.25 -22.02
N GLN A 75 25.55 20.74 -23.14
CA GLN A 75 25.40 19.98 -24.36
C GLN A 75 26.02 20.76 -25.52
N LYS A 76 26.96 20.12 -26.23
CA LYS A 76 27.49 20.65 -27.48
C LYS A 76 26.95 19.87 -28.66
N TYR A 77 27.09 20.48 -29.82
CA TYR A 77 26.61 19.96 -31.08
C TYR A 77 27.76 19.86 -32.09
N TRP A 78 27.61 18.96 -33.06
CA TRP A 78 28.47 18.93 -34.22
C TRP A 78 28.10 20.10 -35.16
N ASN A 79 29.07 20.60 -35.92
CA ASN A 79 28.90 21.67 -36.91
C ASN A 79 28.48 23.05 -36.38
N THR A 80 28.45 23.28 -35.06
CA THR A 80 28.35 24.62 -34.45
C THR A 80 29.29 24.71 -33.24
N SER A 81 29.73 25.94 -32.92
CA SER A 81 30.44 26.25 -31.67
C SER A 81 29.50 26.50 -30.49
N ASP A 82 28.21 26.67 -30.77
CA ASP A 82 27.21 27.01 -29.76
C ASP A 82 26.90 25.79 -28.87
N SER A 83 26.43 26.05 -27.66
CA SER A 83 26.13 25.01 -26.68
C SER A 83 24.87 25.32 -25.91
N ASP A 84 24.10 24.28 -25.60
CA ASP A 84 23.02 24.40 -24.63
C ASP A 84 23.58 24.18 -23.23
N THR A 85 23.50 25.21 -22.40
CA THR A 85 24.06 25.18 -21.05
C THR A 85 23.01 25.62 -20.05
N TRP A 86 22.71 24.75 -19.10
CA TRP A 86 21.84 25.06 -17.98
C TRP A 86 22.56 24.67 -16.70
N TYR A 87 22.81 25.63 -15.81
CA TYR A 87 23.39 25.38 -14.49
C TYR A 87 22.52 26.04 -13.43
N GLN A 88 22.32 25.35 -12.31
CA GLN A 88 21.64 25.87 -11.14
C GLN A 88 22.42 25.47 -9.88
N VAL A 89 22.78 26.47 -9.09
CA VAL A 89 23.38 26.29 -7.77
C VAL A 89 22.40 26.86 -6.77
N GLY A 90 22.07 26.11 -5.74
CA GLY A 90 21.19 26.59 -4.70
C GLY A 90 21.60 26.16 -3.32
N TYR A 91 21.32 27.03 -2.36
CA TYR A 91 21.46 26.78 -0.95
C TYR A 91 20.09 26.89 -0.31
N THR A 92 19.65 25.84 0.36
CA THR A 92 18.39 25.82 1.10
C THR A 92 18.68 25.54 2.56
N SER A 93 18.02 26.25 3.45
CA SER A 93 18.15 26.03 4.88
C SER A 93 16.86 26.40 5.58
N SER A 94 16.73 25.97 6.83
CA SER A 94 15.58 26.29 7.64
C SER A 94 16.02 26.61 9.06
N TRP A 95 15.49 27.68 9.62
CA TRP A 95 15.77 28.10 10.99
C TRP A 95 14.46 28.28 11.75
N VAL A 96 14.26 27.49 12.82
CA VAL A 96 13.07 27.55 13.70
C VAL A 96 11.75 27.48 12.91
N GLY A 97 11.70 26.64 11.86
CA GLY A 97 10.52 26.47 10.99
C GLY A 97 10.38 27.48 9.86
N ILE A 98 11.23 28.52 9.79
CA ILE A 98 11.34 29.44 8.66
C ILE A 98 12.25 28.81 7.61
N SER A 99 11.78 28.58 6.40
CA SER A 99 12.61 28.08 5.29
C SER A 99 13.06 29.21 4.40
N TYR A 100 14.32 29.20 3.99
CA TYR A 100 14.87 30.15 3.04
C TYR A 100 15.74 29.41 2.01
N SER A 101 15.66 29.85 0.76
CA SER A 101 16.45 29.32 -0.33
C SER A 101 17.01 30.44 -1.19
N LEU A 102 18.29 30.31 -1.52
CA LEU A 102 19.00 31.18 -2.44
C LEU A 102 19.42 30.32 -3.62
N SER A 103 19.04 30.70 -4.83
CA SER A 103 19.41 29.99 -6.06
C SER A 103 20.00 30.94 -7.09
N PHE A 104 20.99 30.45 -7.81
CA PHE A 104 21.57 31.07 -8.99
C PHE A 104 21.38 30.11 -10.16
N SER A 105 20.75 30.57 -11.24
CA SER A 105 20.64 29.82 -12.49
C SER A 105 21.32 30.57 -13.64
N TRP A 106 21.87 29.80 -14.56
CA TRP A 106 22.40 30.25 -15.85
C TRP A 106 21.77 29.37 -16.92
N ASN A 107 21.10 30.00 -17.88
CA ASN A 107 20.57 29.35 -19.06
C ASN A 107 21.18 29.95 -20.34
N GLU A 108 21.57 29.10 -21.26
CA GLU A 108 22.12 29.43 -22.57
C GLU A 108 21.61 28.37 -23.54
N SER A 109 21.13 28.79 -24.70
CA SER A 109 20.53 27.89 -25.69
C SER A 109 21.02 28.23 -27.09
N VAL A 110 21.23 27.19 -27.89
CA VAL A 110 21.67 27.32 -29.29
C VAL A 110 20.62 28.08 -30.09
N GLY A 111 21.06 29.08 -30.84
CA GLY A 111 20.18 29.95 -31.62
C GLY A 111 19.62 31.15 -30.85
N ILE A 112 19.87 31.26 -29.54
CA ILE A 112 19.55 32.44 -28.73
C ILE A 112 20.87 33.09 -28.28
N PRO A 113 21.19 34.30 -28.76
CA PRO A 113 22.52 34.90 -28.57
C PRO A 113 22.79 35.36 -27.12
N ASP A 114 21.76 35.59 -26.33
CA ASP A 114 21.89 36.09 -24.96
C ASP A 114 21.89 34.94 -23.95
N ASN A 115 22.78 35.02 -22.95
CA ASN A 115 22.71 34.15 -21.78
C ASN A 115 21.86 34.79 -20.69
N GLU A 116 20.96 34.01 -20.13
CA GLU A 116 20.09 34.46 -19.04
C GLU A 116 20.65 33.96 -17.71
N ARG A 117 20.91 34.88 -16.79
CA ARG A 117 21.35 34.54 -15.44
C ARG A 117 20.35 35.08 -14.44
N ILE A 118 19.87 34.25 -13.52
CA ILE A 118 18.87 34.65 -12.55
C ILE A 118 19.38 34.33 -11.14
N VAL A 119 19.39 35.33 -10.27
CA VAL A 119 19.54 35.14 -8.83
C VAL A 119 18.16 35.23 -8.21
N GLY A 120 17.75 34.19 -7.49
CA GLY A 120 16.47 34.11 -6.80
C GLY A 120 16.64 33.87 -5.32
N LEU A 121 15.89 34.61 -4.51
CA LEU A 121 15.72 34.40 -3.07
C LEU A 121 14.26 34.04 -2.80
N ASN A 122 14.01 32.95 -2.10
CA ASN A 122 12.70 32.58 -1.60
C ASN A 122 12.77 32.42 -0.08
N VAL A 123 11.79 32.98 0.61
CA VAL A 123 11.63 32.89 2.06
C VAL A 123 10.19 32.51 2.36
N SER A 124 9.98 31.52 3.22
CA SER A 124 8.65 31.11 3.69
C SER A 124 8.63 31.03 5.22
N VAL A 125 7.70 31.78 5.81
CA VAL A 125 7.52 31.94 7.26
C VAL A 125 6.14 31.40 7.63
N PRO A 126 6.05 30.19 8.21
CA PRO A 126 4.77 29.68 8.69
C PRO A 126 4.36 30.41 9.98
N PHE A 127 3.09 30.80 10.08
CA PHE A 127 2.59 31.66 11.17
C PHE A 127 2.53 30.94 12.52
N ASN A 128 2.50 29.60 12.54
CA ASN A 128 2.60 28.81 13.77
C ASN A 128 3.90 29.06 14.57
N VAL A 129 4.96 29.55 13.92
CA VAL A 129 6.21 29.97 14.58
C VAL A 129 6.00 31.25 15.39
N LEU A 130 5.06 32.10 14.97
CA LEU A 130 4.73 33.38 15.61
C LEU A 130 3.72 33.20 16.76
N THR A 131 2.85 32.18 16.72
CA THR A 131 1.73 32.03 17.68
C THR A 131 2.10 31.35 19.01
N LYS A 132 3.37 31.04 19.29
CA LYS A 132 3.87 30.27 20.48
C LYS A 132 3.20 28.89 20.69
N ARG A 133 2.25 28.48 19.84
CA ARG A 133 1.53 27.20 19.86
C ARG A 133 2.17 26.25 18.86
N ARG A 134 3.38 25.76 19.19
CA ARG A 134 4.23 24.99 18.26
C ARG A 134 3.61 23.68 17.73
N TYR A 135 2.49 23.19 18.27
CA TYR A 135 1.99 21.84 17.98
C TYR A 135 0.50 21.72 17.63
N THR A 136 -0.31 22.78 17.71
CA THR A 136 -1.76 22.68 17.43
C THR A 136 -2.12 23.37 16.12
N ARG A 137 -2.53 22.62 15.10
CA ARG A 137 -3.00 23.15 13.80
C ARG A 137 -4.52 23.38 13.75
N GLU A 138 -5.11 23.73 14.89
CA GLU A 138 -6.58 23.81 15.01
C GLU A 138 -7.14 25.04 14.28
N ASN A 139 -6.42 26.17 14.34
CA ASN A 139 -6.89 27.42 13.75
C ASN A 139 -6.36 27.65 12.33
N ALA A 140 -7.14 28.38 11.52
CA ALA A 140 -6.75 28.75 10.16
C ALA A 140 -5.43 29.54 10.11
N LEU A 141 -5.18 30.39 11.10
CA LEU A 141 -3.93 31.16 11.21
C LEU A 141 -2.70 30.28 11.44
N ASP A 142 -2.82 29.18 12.20
CA ASP A 142 -1.70 28.25 12.44
C ASP A 142 -1.35 27.42 11.18
N ARG A 143 -2.24 27.42 10.19
CA ARG A 143 -2.05 26.78 8.86
C ARG A 143 -1.69 27.77 7.76
N ALA A 144 -1.55 29.06 8.10
CA ALA A 144 -1.13 30.09 7.18
C ALA A 144 0.39 30.25 7.17
N TYR A 145 0.93 30.71 6.05
CA TYR A 145 2.33 31.08 5.89
C TYR A 145 2.44 32.35 5.05
N ALA A 146 3.47 33.14 5.32
CA ALA A 146 3.90 34.22 4.44
C ALA A 146 5.04 33.73 3.56
N SER A 147 5.03 34.13 2.29
CA SER A 147 6.10 33.86 1.33
C SER A 147 6.63 35.16 0.75
N PHE A 148 7.93 35.24 0.54
CA PHE A 148 8.59 36.34 -0.14
C PHE A 148 9.55 35.77 -1.18
N ASN A 149 9.44 36.26 -2.41
CA ASN A 149 10.29 35.90 -3.53
C ASN A 149 10.93 37.16 -4.09
N ALA A 150 12.23 37.14 -4.35
CA ALA A 150 12.94 38.21 -5.03
C ALA A 150 13.87 37.61 -6.07
N ASN A 151 13.68 37.98 -7.34
CA ASN A 151 14.54 37.56 -8.43
C ASN A 151 15.17 38.76 -9.12
N ARG A 152 16.38 38.57 -9.63
CA ARG A 152 17.09 39.52 -10.47
C ARG A 152 17.76 38.80 -11.61
N ASN A 153 17.49 39.22 -12.84
CA ASN A 153 18.12 38.64 -14.02
C ASN A 153 19.34 39.45 -14.52
N SER A 154 20.07 38.88 -15.49
CA SER A 154 21.27 39.46 -16.11
C SER A 154 21.01 40.82 -16.77
N ASN A 155 19.78 41.04 -17.25
CA ASN A 155 19.35 42.29 -17.88
C ASN A 155 19.00 43.39 -16.86
N GLY A 156 19.21 43.13 -15.56
CA GLY A 156 18.92 44.08 -14.48
C GLY A 156 17.44 44.17 -14.11
N GLN A 157 16.59 43.31 -14.68
CA GLN A 157 15.18 43.23 -14.36
C GLN A 157 15.01 42.57 -13.00
N ASN A 158 14.18 43.18 -12.16
CA ASN A 158 13.91 42.69 -10.82
C ASN A 158 12.43 42.30 -10.70
N SER A 159 12.15 41.24 -9.97
CA SER A 159 10.79 40.86 -9.59
C SER A 159 10.74 40.54 -8.10
N TRP A 160 9.78 41.12 -7.41
CA TRP A 160 9.58 40.99 -5.97
C TRP A 160 8.14 40.60 -5.74
N LEU A 161 7.88 39.51 -5.02
CA LEU A 161 6.53 39.00 -4.78
C LEU A 161 6.40 38.60 -3.31
N ALA A 162 5.52 39.29 -2.60
CA ALA A 162 5.13 38.94 -1.24
C ALA A 162 3.73 38.33 -1.26
N GLY A 163 3.50 37.27 -0.48
CA GLY A 163 2.20 36.62 -0.45
C GLY A 163 1.91 35.92 0.86
N VAL A 164 0.64 35.56 1.04
CA VAL A 164 0.13 34.78 2.16
C VAL A 164 -0.72 33.65 1.60
N GLY A 165 -0.45 32.43 2.05
CA GLY A 165 -1.24 31.27 1.69
C GLY A 165 -1.49 30.36 2.88
N GLY A 166 -2.35 29.37 2.69
CA GLY A 166 -2.69 28.40 3.73
C GLY A 166 -3.81 27.45 3.33
N THR A 167 -4.35 26.74 4.32
CA THR A 167 -5.52 25.86 4.13
C THR A 167 -6.68 26.20 5.07
N LEU A 168 -7.88 26.20 4.51
CA LEU A 168 -9.16 26.49 5.17
C LEU A 168 -10.04 25.23 5.21
N LEU A 169 -11.22 25.36 5.82
CA LEU A 169 -12.20 24.31 6.11
C LEU A 169 -11.71 23.26 7.13
N GLU A 170 -12.66 22.55 7.72
CA GLU A 170 -12.42 21.46 8.68
C GLU A 170 -11.59 20.33 8.06
N GLY A 171 -11.81 20.09 6.76
CA GLY A 171 -11.07 19.09 5.98
C GLY A 171 -9.68 19.48 5.52
N HIS A 172 -9.26 20.72 5.78
CA HIS A 172 -8.01 21.31 5.25
C HIS A 172 -7.86 21.18 3.74
N ASN A 173 -9.00 21.13 3.04
CA ASN A 173 -9.13 20.77 1.63
C ASN A 173 -9.40 21.98 0.72
N LEU A 174 -9.37 23.19 1.26
CA LEU A 174 -9.37 24.44 0.50
C LEU A 174 -8.02 25.12 0.70
N SER A 175 -7.14 25.11 -0.30
CA SER A 175 -5.92 25.90 -0.28
C SER A 175 -6.16 27.26 -0.90
N TYR A 176 -5.53 28.28 -0.35
CA TYR A 176 -5.56 29.63 -0.90
C TYR A 176 -4.16 30.22 -0.91
N HIS A 177 -3.91 31.12 -1.86
CA HIS A 177 -2.69 31.90 -1.93
C HIS A 177 -3.00 33.26 -2.55
N VAL A 178 -2.62 34.33 -1.85
CA VAL A 178 -2.74 35.70 -2.34
C VAL A 178 -1.36 36.31 -2.33
N SER A 179 -0.93 36.87 -3.45
CA SER A 179 0.37 37.50 -3.59
C SER A 179 0.29 38.81 -4.35
N GLN A 180 1.18 39.73 -3.99
CA GLN A 180 1.32 41.05 -4.56
C GLN A 180 2.80 41.34 -4.75
N GLY A 181 3.13 41.90 -5.90
CA GLY A 181 4.50 42.13 -6.29
C GLY A 181 4.66 43.30 -7.24
N ASP A 182 5.91 43.51 -7.61
CA ASP A 182 6.33 44.45 -8.63
C ASP A 182 7.42 43.79 -9.49
N THR A 183 7.29 43.95 -10.79
CA THR A 183 8.24 43.46 -11.79
C THR A 183 8.68 44.62 -12.67
N SER A 184 9.96 44.70 -13.00
CA SER A 184 10.48 45.84 -13.76
C SER A 184 9.89 45.98 -15.18
N ASN A 185 9.38 44.90 -15.77
CA ASN A 185 8.77 44.93 -17.10
C ASN A 185 7.24 45.12 -17.06
N ASN A 186 6.54 44.45 -16.13
CA ASN A 186 5.07 44.44 -16.11
C ASN A 186 4.50 45.35 -15.02
N GLY A 187 5.34 46.10 -14.28
CA GLY A 187 4.92 46.97 -13.19
C GLY A 187 4.35 46.17 -12.01
N TYR A 188 3.27 46.69 -11.41
CA TYR A 188 2.57 46.02 -10.32
C TYR A 188 1.93 44.72 -10.81
N THR A 189 2.13 43.65 -10.07
CA THR A 189 1.60 42.31 -10.38
C THR A 189 0.96 41.71 -9.15
N GLY A 190 -0.06 40.89 -9.32
CA GLY A 190 -0.70 40.21 -8.21
C GLY A 190 -1.51 39.01 -8.64
N SER A 191 -1.59 38.03 -7.75
CA SER A 191 -2.39 36.83 -7.97
C SER A 191 -3.17 36.43 -6.73
N ALA A 192 -4.38 35.95 -6.93
CA ALA A 192 -5.21 35.34 -5.91
C ALA A 192 -5.71 34.00 -6.44
N THR A 193 -5.36 32.92 -5.75
CA THR A 193 -5.76 31.56 -6.13
C THR A 193 -6.45 30.87 -4.97
N ALA A 194 -7.44 30.06 -5.30
CA ALA A 194 -8.17 29.20 -4.37
C ALA A 194 -8.39 27.85 -5.04
N ASN A 195 -7.95 26.76 -4.41
CA ASN A 195 -8.12 25.41 -4.91
C ASN A 195 -8.84 24.57 -3.87
N TRP A 196 -10.01 24.06 -4.23
CA TRP A 196 -10.88 23.26 -3.38
C TRP A 196 -10.89 21.81 -3.84
N GLN A 197 -10.40 20.91 -2.99
CA GLN A 197 -10.52 19.46 -3.13
C GLN A 197 -11.84 18.99 -2.47
N ALA A 198 -12.93 19.04 -3.23
CA ALA A 198 -14.25 18.60 -2.77
C ALA A 198 -14.39 17.06 -2.80
N ALA A 199 -15.52 16.56 -2.28
CA ALA A 199 -15.84 15.13 -2.27
C ALA A 199 -15.98 14.52 -3.67
N TYR A 200 -16.51 15.30 -4.61
CA TYR A 200 -16.90 14.83 -5.93
C TYR A 200 -16.08 15.44 -7.07
N GLY A 201 -14.97 16.13 -6.76
CA GLY A 201 -14.16 16.82 -7.74
C GLY A 201 -13.22 17.84 -7.11
N THR A 202 -12.44 18.51 -7.93
CA THR A 202 -11.61 19.65 -7.53
C THR A 202 -11.98 20.88 -8.34
N LEU A 203 -12.02 22.03 -7.67
CA LEU A 203 -12.32 23.33 -8.26
C LEU A 203 -11.17 24.29 -7.96
N GLY A 204 -10.49 24.77 -8.98
CA GLY A 204 -9.49 25.82 -8.90
C GLY A 204 -10.05 27.11 -9.49
N VAL A 205 -9.84 28.23 -8.81
CA VAL A 205 -10.10 29.57 -9.31
C VAL A 205 -8.86 30.42 -9.06
N GLY A 206 -8.43 31.15 -10.07
CA GLY A 206 -7.29 32.03 -10.05
C GLY A 206 -7.64 33.36 -10.68
N TYR A 207 -7.15 34.43 -10.09
CA TYR A 207 -7.17 35.76 -10.66
C TYR A 207 -5.74 36.27 -10.67
N ASN A 208 -5.22 36.56 -11.85
CA ASN A 208 -3.91 37.15 -12.03
C ASN A 208 -4.09 38.51 -12.69
N TYR A 209 -3.35 39.50 -12.24
CA TYR A 209 -3.33 40.79 -12.89
C TYR A 209 -1.92 41.35 -12.90
N ASP A 210 -1.59 41.97 -14.02
CA ASP A 210 -0.41 42.78 -14.24
C ASP A 210 -0.87 44.16 -14.73
N ARG A 211 0.05 45.09 -15.02
CA ARG A 211 -0.29 46.44 -15.49
C ARG A 211 -1.22 46.47 -16.71
N ASP A 212 -1.01 45.58 -17.67
CA ASP A 212 -1.67 45.60 -18.98
C ASP A 212 -2.63 44.41 -19.23
N GLN A 213 -2.66 43.42 -18.33
CA GLN A 213 -3.42 42.18 -18.51
C GLN A 213 -4.11 41.75 -17.21
N HIS A 214 -5.33 41.23 -17.34
CA HIS A 214 -6.12 40.70 -16.23
C HIS A 214 -6.70 39.35 -16.66
N ASP A 215 -6.27 38.28 -16.03
CA ASP A 215 -6.68 36.92 -16.36
C ASP A 215 -7.49 36.32 -15.21
N VAL A 216 -8.63 35.72 -15.57
CA VAL A 216 -9.43 34.90 -14.66
C VAL A 216 -9.33 33.47 -15.16
N ASN A 217 -8.71 32.61 -14.37
CA ASN A 217 -8.54 31.19 -14.65
C ASN A 217 -9.48 30.40 -13.76
N TRP A 218 -10.16 29.42 -14.33
CA TRP A 218 -10.98 28.48 -13.55
C TRP A 218 -10.76 27.06 -14.09
N GLN A 219 -10.71 26.08 -13.18
CA GLN A 219 -10.49 24.69 -13.51
C GLN A 219 -11.43 23.82 -12.68
N LEU A 220 -12.26 23.03 -13.35
CA LEU A 220 -13.04 21.97 -12.73
C LEU A 220 -12.49 20.63 -13.21
N SER A 221 -12.24 19.70 -12.28
CA SER A 221 -11.83 18.34 -12.63
C SER A 221 -12.45 17.33 -11.68
N GLY A 222 -12.75 16.13 -12.18
CA GLY A 222 -13.39 15.08 -11.40
C GLY A 222 -13.40 13.77 -12.15
N GLY A 223 -13.87 12.72 -11.48
CA GLY A 223 -13.99 11.37 -12.01
C GLY A 223 -15.41 10.84 -11.85
N VAL A 224 -15.88 10.10 -12.85
CA VAL A 224 -17.17 9.40 -12.82
C VAL A 224 -16.90 7.91 -12.92
N VAL A 225 -17.36 7.14 -11.94
CA VAL A 225 -17.20 5.68 -11.92
C VAL A 225 -18.56 5.01 -12.03
N GLY A 226 -18.78 4.29 -13.13
CA GLY A 226 -19.90 3.37 -13.29
C GLY A 226 -19.58 1.99 -12.71
N HIS A 227 -20.43 1.47 -11.85
CA HIS A 227 -20.30 0.14 -11.23
C HIS A 227 -21.67 -0.52 -11.07
N GLU A 228 -21.70 -1.78 -10.65
CA GLU A 228 -22.94 -2.58 -10.50
C GLU A 228 -24.01 -1.95 -9.60
N ASN A 229 -23.64 -1.00 -8.73
CA ASN A 229 -24.56 -0.31 -7.82
C ASN A 229 -24.84 1.15 -8.23
N GLY A 230 -24.51 1.54 -9.47
CA GLY A 230 -24.82 2.84 -10.05
C GLY A 230 -23.59 3.67 -10.40
N ILE A 231 -23.73 5.00 -10.33
CA ILE A 231 -22.69 5.96 -10.71
C ILE A 231 -22.21 6.68 -9.45
N THR A 232 -20.90 6.67 -9.20
CA THR A 232 -20.27 7.39 -8.09
C THR A 232 -19.33 8.46 -8.63
N LEU A 233 -19.51 9.70 -8.17
CA LEU A 233 -18.62 10.82 -8.50
C LEU A 233 -17.42 10.84 -7.57
N SER A 234 -16.32 11.42 -8.04
CA SER A 234 -15.03 11.37 -7.36
C SER A 234 -14.12 12.51 -7.77
N GLN A 235 -13.05 12.70 -7.00
CA GLN A 235 -11.89 13.47 -7.46
C GLN A 235 -11.26 12.81 -8.71
N PRO A 236 -10.42 13.53 -9.49
CA PRO A 236 -9.78 12.98 -10.69
C PRO A 236 -9.15 11.61 -10.45
N LEU A 237 -9.49 10.65 -11.31
CA LEU A 237 -9.05 9.26 -11.17
C LEU A 237 -7.57 9.12 -11.54
N GLY A 238 -6.83 8.36 -10.73
CA GLY A 238 -5.48 7.92 -11.08
C GLY A 238 -5.50 6.56 -11.79
N ASP A 239 -4.31 5.97 -11.95
CA ASP A 239 -4.16 4.63 -12.54
C ASP A 239 -4.81 3.53 -11.69
N THR A 240 -4.89 3.75 -10.38
CA THR A 240 -5.28 2.73 -9.40
C THR A 240 -6.29 3.30 -8.42
N ASN A 241 -7.57 3.14 -8.77
CA ASN A 241 -8.71 3.64 -8.00
C ASN A 241 -9.35 2.54 -7.14
N VAL A 242 -9.90 2.89 -5.97
CA VAL A 242 -10.64 1.96 -5.10
C VAL A 242 -12.06 2.46 -4.87
N LEU A 243 -13.05 1.62 -5.13
CA LEU A 243 -14.46 1.94 -4.90
C LEU A 243 -14.89 1.46 -3.52
N ILE A 244 -15.21 2.37 -2.62
CA ILE A 244 -15.67 2.05 -1.27
C ILE A 244 -17.19 1.91 -1.28
N LYS A 245 -17.69 0.83 -0.67
CA LYS A 245 -19.12 0.56 -0.52
C LYS A 245 -19.47 0.44 0.96
N ALA A 246 -20.15 1.44 1.50
CA ALA A 246 -20.63 1.50 2.87
C ALA A 246 -22.12 1.93 2.88
N PRO A 247 -23.06 1.05 2.47
CA PRO A 247 -24.43 1.45 2.17
C PRO A 247 -25.13 2.22 3.29
N GLY A 248 -25.64 3.42 3.01
CA GLY A 248 -26.33 4.24 4.01
C GLY A 248 -25.42 4.96 5.02
N ALA A 249 -24.11 4.79 4.94
CA ALA A 249 -23.14 5.64 5.62
C ALA A 249 -22.79 6.85 4.74
N GLY A 250 -23.68 7.83 4.63
CA GLY A 250 -23.47 9.03 3.83
C GLY A 250 -22.72 10.13 4.59
N GLY A 251 -21.86 10.88 3.89
CA GLY A 251 -21.10 12.00 4.46
C GLY A 251 -19.95 11.59 5.38
N VAL A 252 -19.50 10.34 5.31
CA VAL A 252 -18.44 9.79 6.15
C VAL A 252 -17.09 10.00 5.49
N ARG A 253 -16.13 10.56 6.23
CA ARG A 253 -14.75 10.73 5.77
C ARG A 253 -14.01 9.40 5.71
N ILE A 254 -13.08 9.33 4.76
CA ILE A 254 -12.08 8.27 4.70
C ILE A 254 -10.80 8.77 5.39
N GLU A 255 -10.26 7.98 6.32
CA GLU A 255 -9.01 8.34 7.01
C GLU A 255 -7.84 8.49 6.03
N ASN A 256 -6.96 9.47 6.31
CA ASN A 256 -5.78 9.80 5.48
C ASN A 256 -6.10 10.18 4.03
N GLN A 257 -7.35 10.57 3.74
CA GLN A 257 -7.77 11.03 2.42
C GLN A 257 -8.40 12.42 2.50
N THR A 258 -7.71 13.40 1.96
CA THR A 258 -8.15 14.80 2.00
C THR A 258 -9.36 15.01 1.09
N GLY A 259 -10.44 15.54 1.67
CA GLY A 259 -11.63 15.92 0.92
C GLY A 259 -12.51 14.76 0.43
N ILE A 260 -12.16 13.49 0.67
CA ILE A 260 -12.97 12.34 0.24
C ILE A 260 -14.04 12.01 1.28
N LEU A 261 -15.30 12.03 0.84
CA LEU A 261 -16.46 11.62 1.65
C LEU A 261 -17.32 10.63 0.88
N THR A 262 -18.02 9.75 1.59
CA THR A 262 -19.07 8.93 1.00
C THR A 262 -20.24 9.78 0.53
N ASP A 263 -20.78 9.41 -0.63
CA ASP A 263 -21.97 10.01 -1.20
C ASP A 263 -23.20 9.70 -0.34
N TRP A 264 -24.34 10.30 -0.70
CA TRP A 264 -25.61 10.09 -0.02
C TRP A 264 -26.10 8.62 0.00
N ARG A 265 -25.54 7.75 -0.85
CA ARG A 265 -25.81 6.30 -0.88
C ARG A 265 -24.80 5.50 -0.05
N GLY A 266 -23.70 6.12 0.37
CA GLY A 266 -22.61 5.47 1.08
C GLY A 266 -21.47 4.95 0.21
N TYR A 267 -21.30 5.50 -1.00
CA TYR A 267 -20.21 5.14 -1.92
C TYR A 267 -19.17 6.25 -2.02
N ALA A 268 -17.89 5.89 -2.06
CA ALA A 268 -16.79 6.83 -2.32
C ALA A 268 -15.80 6.19 -3.27
N VAL A 269 -15.02 7.00 -4.00
CA VAL A 269 -13.89 6.50 -4.78
C VAL A 269 -12.62 7.17 -4.28
N MET A 270 -11.63 6.34 -3.95
CA MET A 270 -10.27 6.77 -3.66
C MET A 270 -9.50 6.84 -4.99
N PRO A 271 -9.00 8.02 -5.38
CA PRO A 271 -8.36 8.22 -6.70
C PRO A 271 -6.95 7.61 -6.78
N TYR A 272 -6.30 7.36 -5.64
CA TYR A 272 -4.95 6.82 -5.59
C TYR A 272 -4.85 5.70 -4.55
N ALA A 273 -4.44 4.52 -5.00
CA ALA A 273 -4.00 3.43 -4.15
C ALA A 273 -2.67 2.89 -4.67
N THR A 274 -1.77 2.55 -3.74
CA THR A 274 -0.46 1.98 -4.08
C THR A 274 -0.63 0.55 -4.60
N VAL A 275 -0.11 0.29 -5.80
CA VAL A 275 -0.10 -1.07 -6.37
C VAL A 275 0.92 -1.94 -5.63
N TYR A 276 0.65 -3.25 -5.54
CA TYR A 276 1.52 -4.24 -4.90
C TYR A 276 1.84 -3.98 -3.42
N ARG A 277 1.06 -3.13 -2.74
CA ARG A 277 1.17 -2.85 -1.30
C ARG A 277 -0.19 -2.89 -0.63
N TYR A 278 -0.21 -3.15 0.67
CA TYR A 278 -1.42 -3.05 1.47
C TYR A 278 -1.85 -1.60 1.63
N ASN A 279 -3.03 -1.27 1.14
CA ASN A 279 -3.65 0.03 1.35
C ASN A 279 -4.64 -0.09 2.52
N ARG A 280 -4.42 0.67 3.60
CA ARG A 280 -5.33 0.75 4.76
C ARG A 280 -6.46 1.72 4.42
N ILE A 281 -7.68 1.21 4.39
CA ILE A 281 -8.90 1.98 4.14
C ILE A 281 -9.72 1.91 5.43
N ALA A 282 -9.89 3.06 6.06
CA ALA A 282 -10.66 3.18 7.29
C ALA A 282 -11.66 4.34 7.18
N LEU A 283 -12.85 4.13 7.74
CA LEU A 283 -13.88 5.15 7.84
C LEU A 283 -13.70 5.93 9.15
N ASP A 284 -13.75 7.26 9.09
CA ASP A 284 -13.65 8.10 10.28
C ASP A 284 -14.98 8.10 11.04
N THR A 285 -15.02 7.39 12.16
CA THR A 285 -16.22 7.23 13.00
C THR A 285 -16.69 8.53 13.64
N ASN A 286 -15.85 9.55 13.76
CA ASN A 286 -16.26 10.86 14.29
C ASN A 286 -17.15 11.62 13.30
N THR A 287 -17.06 11.29 12.02
CA THR A 287 -17.88 11.89 10.95
C THR A 287 -19.13 11.07 10.65
N MET A 288 -19.31 9.91 11.29
CA MET A 288 -20.51 9.10 11.12
C MET A 288 -21.68 9.69 11.89
N GLY A 289 -22.87 9.60 11.30
CA GLY A 289 -24.10 9.94 12.02
C GLY A 289 -24.29 9.08 13.27
N ASN A 290 -24.90 9.66 14.31
CA ASN A 290 -25.18 8.96 15.58
C ASN A 290 -26.01 7.67 15.40
N SER A 291 -26.76 7.59 14.31
CA SER A 291 -27.59 6.44 13.94
C SER A 291 -26.90 5.43 13.03
N ILE A 292 -25.59 5.52 12.83
CA ILE A 292 -24.82 4.68 11.90
C ILE A 292 -23.75 3.97 12.71
N ASP A 293 -23.66 2.66 12.56
CA ASP A 293 -22.58 1.83 13.14
C ASP A 293 -22.01 0.90 12.07
N VAL A 294 -20.75 0.50 12.21
CA VAL A 294 -20.04 -0.31 11.22
C VAL A 294 -19.34 -1.46 11.92
N GLU A 295 -19.64 -2.70 11.51
CA GLU A 295 -19.10 -3.90 12.16
C GLU A 295 -17.58 -4.03 11.99
N LYS A 296 -17.06 -3.59 10.83
CA LYS A 296 -15.64 -3.62 10.50
C LYS A 296 -15.20 -2.27 9.95
N ILE A 297 -14.42 -1.53 10.72
CA ILE A 297 -14.02 -0.14 10.38
C ILE A 297 -12.77 -0.10 9.47
N LEU A 298 -12.08 -1.24 9.26
CA LEU A 298 -10.80 -1.30 8.54
C LEU A 298 -10.78 -2.40 7.47
N ALA A 299 -10.37 -2.04 6.26
CA ALA A 299 -10.03 -2.97 5.17
C ALA A 299 -8.58 -2.75 4.72
N ALA A 300 -7.86 -3.85 4.46
CA ALA A 300 -6.49 -3.83 3.94
C ALA A 300 -6.43 -4.61 2.63
N LEU A 301 -5.80 -4.04 1.59
CA LEU A 301 -5.86 -4.60 0.24
C LEU A 301 -4.52 -4.53 -0.48
N CYS A 302 -4.09 -5.66 -1.05
CA CYS A 302 -2.95 -5.76 -1.97
C CYS A 302 -3.47 -5.95 -3.41
N ARG A 303 -3.15 -5.03 -4.32
CA ARG A 303 -3.73 -4.98 -5.69
C ARG A 303 -2.68 -5.18 -6.79
N ARG A 304 -3.00 -5.96 -7.83
CA ARG A 304 -2.27 -6.00 -9.12
C ARG A 304 -2.77 -4.86 -10.03
N LYS A 305 -1.86 -4.27 -10.83
CA LYS A 305 -2.16 -3.13 -11.73
C LYS A 305 -3.47 -3.35 -12.51
N ALA A 306 -4.33 -2.33 -12.57
CA ALA A 306 -5.54 -2.22 -13.41
C ALA A 306 -6.83 -3.03 -13.10
N ARG A 307 -7.02 -3.72 -11.95
CA ARG A 307 -8.30 -4.44 -11.64
C ARG A 307 -9.11 -3.82 -10.50
N TRP A 308 -10.31 -3.26 -10.78
CA TRP A 308 -11.16 -2.60 -9.78
C TRP A 308 -11.49 -3.53 -8.59
N PHE A 309 -11.41 -2.99 -7.37
CA PHE A 309 -11.74 -3.73 -6.14
C PHE A 309 -12.64 -2.89 -5.24
N VAL A 310 -13.59 -3.57 -4.57
CA VAL A 310 -14.62 -2.95 -3.74
C VAL A 310 -14.49 -3.43 -2.29
N PRO A 311 -13.84 -2.69 -1.38
CA PRO A 311 -14.03 -2.94 0.05
C PRO A 311 -15.49 -2.69 0.43
N ILE A 312 -16.13 -3.71 0.99
CA ILE A 312 -17.50 -3.66 1.50
C ILE A 312 -17.43 -3.45 3.01
N PHE A 313 -18.10 -2.40 3.49
CA PHE A 313 -18.27 -2.10 4.89
C PHE A 313 -19.74 -2.35 5.25
N ASP A 314 -19.98 -3.33 6.13
CA ASP A 314 -21.32 -3.67 6.60
C ASP A 314 -21.79 -2.64 7.64
N THR A 315 -22.70 -1.78 7.20
CA THR A 315 -23.27 -0.66 7.94
C THR A 315 -24.60 -1.04 8.56
N ARG A 316 -24.81 -0.66 9.82
CA ARG A 316 -26.08 -0.80 10.56
C ARG A 316 -26.66 0.59 10.80
N ILE A 317 -27.87 0.83 10.30
CA ILE A 317 -28.61 2.07 10.51
C ILE A 317 -29.61 1.84 11.64
N GLY A 318 -29.44 2.53 12.77
CA GLY A 318 -30.29 2.37 13.95
C GLY A 318 -29.77 3.15 15.15
N VAL A 319 -30.53 3.15 16.25
CA VAL A 319 -30.12 3.79 17.50
C VAL A 319 -29.22 2.85 18.29
N ARG A 320 -28.05 3.34 18.71
CA ARG A 320 -27.16 2.62 19.62
C ARG A 320 -27.71 2.75 21.04
N ALA A 321 -28.17 1.65 21.62
CA ALA A 321 -28.66 1.60 22.98
C ALA A 321 -27.94 0.51 23.77
N LEU A 322 -27.40 0.87 24.93
CA LEU A 322 -26.95 -0.12 25.91
C LEU A 322 -28.14 -0.48 26.79
N ILE A 323 -28.78 -1.62 26.51
CA ILE A 323 -30.00 -2.04 27.20
C ILE A 323 -29.62 -2.96 28.37
N THR A 324 -29.95 -2.54 29.60
CA THR A 324 -29.88 -3.41 30.78
C THR A 324 -31.19 -4.17 30.93
N VAL A 325 -31.19 -5.46 30.62
CA VAL A 325 -32.38 -6.32 30.76
C VAL A 325 -32.37 -7.03 32.11
N THR A 326 -33.47 -6.93 32.84
CA THR A 326 -33.66 -7.62 34.13
C THR A 326 -34.89 -8.52 34.11
N GLN A 327 -34.80 -9.73 34.65
CA GLN A 327 -35.92 -10.65 34.84
C GLN A 327 -36.08 -10.93 36.34
N GLY A 328 -37.27 -10.65 36.90
CA GLY A 328 -37.54 -10.85 38.33
C GLY A 328 -36.67 -10.01 39.28
N GLY A 329 -36.27 -8.80 38.87
CA GLY A 329 -35.43 -7.90 39.67
C GLY A 329 -33.94 -8.23 39.68
N LYS A 330 -33.50 -9.23 38.90
CA LYS A 330 -32.08 -9.59 38.70
C LYS A 330 -31.68 -9.37 37.23
N PRO A 331 -30.44 -8.95 36.93
CA PRO A 331 -29.94 -8.89 35.55
C PRO A 331 -30.09 -10.23 34.85
N VAL A 332 -30.53 -10.23 33.58
CA VAL A 332 -30.61 -11.46 32.78
C VAL A 332 -29.21 -12.07 32.69
N PRO A 333 -29.03 -13.37 33.01
CA PRO A 333 -27.72 -14.00 32.95
C PRO A 333 -27.18 -13.92 31.51
N PHE A 334 -25.91 -13.50 31.42
CA PHE A 334 -25.14 -13.42 30.19
C PHE A 334 -25.12 -14.79 29.52
N GLY A 335 -25.46 -14.90 28.23
CA GLY A 335 -25.34 -16.23 27.63
C GLY A 335 -25.76 -16.43 26.18
N SER A 336 -26.79 -15.78 25.62
CA SER A 336 -27.05 -15.91 24.17
C SER A 336 -26.74 -14.60 23.47
N LEU A 337 -25.62 -14.56 22.76
CA LEU A 337 -25.15 -13.38 22.04
C LEU A 337 -25.86 -13.21 20.69
N GLU A 338 -26.23 -14.31 20.05
CA GLU A 338 -26.80 -14.30 18.70
C GLU A 338 -27.61 -15.59 18.43
N THR A 339 -28.60 -15.55 17.53
CA THR A 339 -29.32 -16.75 17.06
C THR A 339 -29.23 -16.85 15.54
N ILE A 340 -28.72 -17.98 15.01
CA ILE A 340 -28.56 -18.22 13.56
C ILE A 340 -29.10 -19.62 13.24
N ASP A 341 -30.01 -19.74 12.26
CA ASP A 341 -30.70 -21.00 11.90
C ASP A 341 -31.35 -21.70 13.11
N ASN A 342 -31.97 -20.93 14.00
CA ASN A 342 -32.51 -21.35 15.30
C ASN A 342 -31.46 -21.75 16.35
N TYR A 343 -30.18 -21.89 16.01
CA TYR A 343 -29.09 -22.13 16.97
C TYR A 343 -28.79 -20.86 17.77
N LYS A 344 -28.85 -20.95 19.09
CA LYS A 344 -28.53 -19.85 20.00
C LYS A 344 -27.07 -19.95 20.44
N TYR A 345 -26.25 -18.98 20.01
CA TYR A 345 -24.81 -18.95 20.27
C TYR A 345 -24.48 -18.33 21.61
N MET A 346 -23.67 -19.06 22.38
CA MET A 346 -23.14 -18.66 23.67
C MET A 346 -21.63 -18.48 23.63
N GLN A 347 -21.09 -17.65 24.51
CA GLN A 347 -19.65 -17.49 24.64
C GLN A 347 -19.04 -18.72 25.31
N LEU A 348 -18.15 -19.41 24.60
CA LEU A 348 -17.39 -20.54 25.12
C LEU A 348 -15.97 -20.16 25.54
N HIS A 349 -15.40 -19.18 24.85
CA HIS A 349 -14.11 -18.56 25.13
C HIS A 349 -14.13 -17.13 24.58
N ASP A 350 -13.19 -16.28 25.01
CA ASP A 350 -12.97 -14.94 24.45
C ASP A 350 -12.76 -14.90 22.91
N TYR A 351 -12.42 -16.03 22.30
CA TYR A 351 -12.20 -16.16 20.86
C TYR A 351 -13.31 -16.94 20.15
N LEU A 352 -14.20 -17.61 20.89
CA LEU A 352 -15.10 -18.64 20.36
C LEU A 352 -16.52 -18.54 20.93
N LEU A 353 -17.51 -18.62 20.04
CA LEU A 353 -18.90 -18.87 20.38
C LEU A 353 -19.30 -20.30 20.01
N GLY A 354 -20.26 -20.87 20.73
CA GLY A 354 -20.79 -22.19 20.48
C GLY A 354 -22.31 -22.24 20.58
N ALA A 355 -22.92 -23.07 19.75
CA ALA A 355 -24.35 -23.37 19.80
C ALA A 355 -24.57 -24.86 19.54
N MET A 356 -25.72 -25.39 19.91
CA MET A 356 -26.06 -26.76 19.55
C MET A 356 -27.55 -26.94 19.23
N SER A 357 -27.86 -28.08 18.63
CA SER A 357 -29.20 -28.61 18.52
C SER A 357 -29.22 -30.09 18.91
N LEU A 358 -30.35 -30.57 19.41
CA LEU A 358 -30.60 -31.98 19.67
C LEU A 358 -32.00 -32.38 19.21
N VAL A 359 -32.22 -33.66 18.97
CA VAL A 359 -33.54 -34.22 18.68
C VAL A 359 -33.90 -35.17 19.81
N ASP A 360 -34.95 -34.83 20.54
CA ASP A 360 -35.50 -35.63 21.62
C ASP A 360 -36.48 -36.69 21.06
N SER A 361 -36.75 -37.75 21.82
CA SER A 361 -37.61 -38.85 21.37
C SER A 361 -39.10 -38.51 21.38
N VAL A 362 -39.53 -37.50 22.13
CA VAL A 362 -40.92 -37.08 22.27
C VAL A 362 -41.17 -35.70 21.63
N MET A 363 -40.14 -34.88 21.50
CA MET A 363 -40.17 -33.54 20.90
C MET A 363 -39.39 -33.47 19.58
N ASP A 364 -39.79 -32.57 18.68
CA ASP A 364 -38.97 -32.16 17.52
C ASP A 364 -37.65 -31.48 17.95
N ILE A 365 -36.81 -31.12 16.97
CA ILE A 365 -35.49 -30.50 17.18
C ILE A 365 -35.52 -29.30 18.15
N GLN A 366 -34.61 -29.33 19.13
CA GLN A 366 -34.43 -28.30 20.15
C GLN A 366 -33.10 -27.57 19.99
N PHE A 367 -33.10 -26.28 20.32
CA PHE A 367 -31.93 -25.39 20.22
C PHE A 367 -31.67 -24.67 21.55
N PRO A 368 -30.81 -25.21 22.43
CA PRO A 368 -30.31 -24.50 23.62
C PRO A 368 -29.51 -23.23 23.32
N PRO A 369 -29.31 -22.37 24.35
CA PRO A 369 -29.82 -22.51 25.73
C PRO A 369 -31.31 -22.16 25.88
N GLN A 370 -31.98 -22.85 26.81
CA GLN A 370 -33.36 -22.57 27.25
C GLN A 370 -33.47 -22.82 28.76
N ASN A 371 -34.29 -22.04 29.47
CA ASN A 371 -34.40 -22.14 30.93
C ASN A 371 -35.09 -23.44 31.41
N TYR A 372 -36.08 -23.93 30.68
CA TYR A 372 -36.79 -25.18 30.96
C TYR A 372 -37.46 -25.67 29.68
N ILE A 373 -37.28 -26.95 29.35
CA ILE A 373 -37.96 -27.61 28.23
C ILE A 373 -38.59 -28.88 28.79
N ARG A 374 -39.90 -29.04 28.65
CA ARG A 374 -40.57 -30.30 28.95
C ARG A 374 -40.34 -31.27 27.80
N MET A 375 -39.48 -32.27 28.03
CA MET A 375 -39.05 -33.27 27.03
C MET A 375 -40.02 -34.46 26.89
N GLY A 376 -41.26 -34.35 27.37
CA GLY A 376 -42.30 -35.38 27.20
C GLY A 376 -42.84 -36.00 28.49
N THR A 377 -43.60 -37.08 28.33
CA THR A 377 -44.14 -37.91 29.42
C THR A 377 -44.14 -39.37 29.03
N ASP A 378 -43.74 -40.24 29.94
CA ASP A 378 -43.83 -41.70 29.78
C ASP A 378 -44.72 -42.29 30.89
N PRO A 379 -45.72 -43.13 30.56
CA PRO A 379 -46.61 -43.75 31.55
C PRO A 379 -45.87 -44.52 32.65
N ASN A 380 -44.72 -45.10 32.33
CA ASN A 380 -43.91 -45.89 33.24
C ASN A 380 -43.28 -45.04 34.36
N VAL A 381 -43.10 -43.74 34.15
CA VAL A 381 -42.56 -42.81 35.17
C VAL A 381 -43.47 -42.77 36.40
N SER A 382 -44.79 -42.72 36.19
CA SER A 382 -45.77 -42.71 37.29
C SER A 382 -45.97 -44.06 37.98
N GLN A 383 -45.57 -45.15 37.30
CA GLN A 383 -45.67 -46.53 37.78
C GLN A 383 -44.34 -47.07 38.33
N ASN A 384 -43.29 -46.22 38.35
CA ASN A 384 -41.94 -46.58 38.77
C ASN A 384 -41.35 -47.78 38.00
N LEU A 385 -41.72 -47.90 36.72
CA LEU A 385 -41.23 -48.93 35.79
C LEU A 385 -40.07 -48.38 34.92
N PRO A 386 -39.17 -49.23 34.41
CA PRO A 386 -38.09 -48.78 33.52
C PRO A 386 -38.64 -48.13 32.24
N PHE A 387 -38.03 -47.01 31.83
CA PHE A 387 -38.31 -46.31 30.57
C PHE A 387 -36.99 -45.84 29.94
N GLY A 388 -36.98 -45.68 28.62
CA GLY A 388 -35.81 -45.21 27.89
C GLY A 388 -35.84 -43.70 27.71
N VAL A 389 -34.69 -43.03 27.92
CA VAL A 389 -34.50 -41.64 27.51
C VAL A 389 -33.43 -41.62 26.43
N MET A 390 -33.75 -41.06 25.27
CA MET A 390 -32.86 -41.05 24.11
C MET A 390 -32.90 -39.70 23.40
N ASP A 391 -31.81 -38.96 23.48
CA ASP A 391 -31.51 -37.85 22.58
C ASP A 391 -30.68 -38.35 21.38
N SER A 392 -30.99 -37.83 20.20
CA SER A 392 -30.31 -38.16 18.95
C SER A 392 -29.93 -36.91 18.15
N ARG A 393 -29.07 -37.08 17.14
CA ARG A 393 -28.67 -36.01 16.19
C ARG A 393 -28.19 -34.72 16.88
N LEU A 394 -27.28 -34.85 17.84
CA LEU A 394 -26.63 -33.72 18.47
C LEU A 394 -25.70 -33.02 17.45
N ILE A 395 -26.02 -31.79 17.09
CA ILE A 395 -25.20 -30.97 16.18
C ILE A 395 -24.66 -29.79 16.99
N PHE A 396 -23.34 -29.63 17.00
CA PHE A 396 -22.68 -28.50 17.63
C PHE A 396 -22.07 -27.59 16.56
N ARG A 397 -22.24 -26.27 16.72
CA ARG A 397 -21.71 -25.24 15.83
C ARG A 397 -20.75 -24.36 16.61
N LEU A 398 -19.58 -24.12 16.04
CA LEU A 398 -18.55 -23.24 16.59
C LEU A 398 -18.35 -22.03 15.68
N LYS A 399 -18.25 -20.83 16.25
CA LYS A 399 -17.99 -19.57 15.54
C LYS A 399 -16.78 -18.87 16.15
N VAL A 400 -15.75 -18.64 15.34
CA VAL A 400 -14.54 -17.88 15.75
C VAL A 400 -14.84 -16.39 15.64
N ILE A 401 -14.71 -15.66 16.74
CA ILE A 401 -15.00 -14.21 16.83
C ILE A 401 -13.73 -13.35 16.89
N ARG A 402 -12.60 -13.93 17.29
CA ARG A 402 -11.29 -13.27 17.31
C ARG A 402 -10.20 -14.27 16.92
N PRO A 403 -9.16 -13.86 16.17
CA PRO A 403 -8.03 -14.73 15.84
C PRO A 403 -7.25 -15.17 17.08
N PHE A 404 -6.71 -16.38 17.08
CA PHE A 404 -5.84 -16.94 18.13
C PHE A 404 -4.76 -17.83 17.51
N ILE A 405 -3.69 -18.07 18.26
CA ILE A 405 -2.49 -18.79 17.81
C ILE A 405 -2.47 -20.19 18.44
N ASN A 406 -1.98 -21.18 17.67
CA ASN A 406 -1.81 -22.57 18.09
C ASN A 406 -3.14 -23.28 18.38
N MET A 407 -3.67 -23.14 19.59
CA MET A 407 -4.86 -23.83 20.04
C MET A 407 -5.62 -23.04 21.11
N VAL A 408 -6.94 -23.16 21.10
CA VAL A 408 -7.82 -22.73 22.20
C VAL A 408 -8.45 -23.96 22.80
N GLU A 409 -8.28 -24.12 24.11
CA GLU A 409 -8.96 -25.15 24.88
C GLU A 409 -10.32 -24.63 25.33
N ILE A 410 -11.36 -25.40 25.03
CA ILE A 410 -12.73 -25.18 25.47
C ILE A 410 -12.93 -26.03 26.71
N PRO A 411 -13.02 -25.43 27.91
CA PRO A 411 -13.20 -26.18 29.13
C PRO A 411 -14.50 -26.97 29.07
N ARG A 412 -14.53 -28.14 29.69
CA ARG A 412 -15.73 -28.96 29.74
C ARG A 412 -16.84 -28.20 30.48
N GLN A 413 -17.88 -27.81 29.77
CA GLN A 413 -19.05 -27.13 30.32
C GLN A 413 -20.29 -28.01 30.15
N VAL A 414 -21.13 -28.05 31.19
CA VAL A 414 -22.43 -28.71 31.12
C VAL A 414 -23.36 -27.80 30.31
N MET A 415 -23.81 -28.30 29.17
CA MET A 415 -24.69 -27.57 28.25
C MET A 415 -26.16 -27.85 28.57
N PHE A 416 -26.45 -29.08 29.01
CA PHE A 416 -27.79 -29.49 29.44
C PHE A 416 -27.75 -30.48 30.59
N THR A 417 -28.77 -30.39 31.43
CA THR A 417 -29.06 -31.37 32.47
C THR A 417 -30.50 -31.82 32.30
N VAL A 418 -30.68 -33.13 32.15
CA VAL A 418 -32.01 -33.74 31.98
C VAL A 418 -32.47 -34.28 33.30
N TYR A 419 -33.70 -33.96 33.67
CA TYR A 419 -34.37 -34.40 34.89
C TYR A 419 -35.65 -35.13 34.55
N VAL A 420 -36.07 -36.06 35.42
CA VAL A 420 -37.37 -36.72 35.34
C VAL A 420 -38.13 -36.46 36.62
N THR A 421 -39.39 -36.09 36.47
CA THR A 421 -40.32 -35.78 37.56
C THR A 421 -41.58 -36.63 37.43
N SER A 422 -42.10 -37.12 38.54
CA SER A 422 -43.38 -37.85 38.58
C SER A 422 -44.58 -36.91 38.52
N THR A 423 -44.43 -35.68 39.03
CA THR A 423 -45.43 -34.62 38.92
C THR A 423 -44.80 -33.31 38.40
N PRO A 424 -45.57 -32.39 37.78
CA PRO A 424 -45.05 -31.10 37.31
C PRO A 424 -44.48 -30.18 38.40
N TYR A 425 -44.67 -30.52 39.67
CA TYR A 425 -44.25 -29.71 40.82
C TYR A 425 -43.07 -30.34 41.58
N ASP A 426 -42.58 -31.51 41.15
CA ASP A 426 -41.46 -32.15 41.82
C ASP A 426 -40.20 -31.27 41.68
N PRO A 427 -39.40 -31.14 42.75
CA PRO A 427 -38.15 -30.41 42.67
C PRO A 427 -37.15 -31.15 41.76
N LEU A 428 -36.43 -30.39 40.92
CA LEU A 428 -35.43 -30.92 39.98
C LEU A 428 -34.11 -31.20 40.72
N VAL A 429 -34.07 -32.29 41.50
CA VAL A 429 -32.93 -32.59 42.39
C VAL A 429 -31.93 -33.58 41.79
N THR A 430 -32.41 -34.62 41.11
CA THR A 430 -31.57 -35.72 40.62
C THR A 430 -31.54 -35.73 39.10
N PRO A 431 -30.39 -35.43 38.46
CA PRO A 431 -30.28 -35.50 37.01
C PRO A 431 -30.21 -36.95 36.51
N VAL A 432 -30.89 -37.24 35.40
CA VAL A 432 -30.84 -38.54 34.72
C VAL A 432 -29.56 -38.64 33.90
N TYR A 433 -29.23 -37.60 33.15
CA TYR A 433 -27.93 -37.43 32.50
C TYR A 433 -27.64 -35.96 32.22
N THR A 434 -26.37 -35.68 31.95
CA THR A 434 -25.87 -34.36 31.56
C THR A 434 -25.15 -34.45 30.23
N ILE A 435 -25.44 -33.52 29.32
CA ILE A 435 -24.66 -33.34 28.10
C ILE A 435 -23.66 -32.22 28.36
N SER A 436 -22.39 -32.53 28.21
CA SER A 436 -21.29 -31.58 28.36
C SER A 436 -20.48 -31.47 27.08
N PHE A 437 -20.04 -30.28 26.73
CA PHE A 437 -19.14 -30.03 25.62
C PHE A 437 -17.78 -29.55 26.14
N GLY A 438 -16.71 -30.03 25.53
CA GLY A 438 -15.35 -29.61 25.79
C GLY A 438 -14.46 -30.12 24.66
N GLY A 439 -13.31 -29.49 24.46
CA GLY A 439 -12.42 -29.86 23.38
C GLY A 439 -11.35 -28.82 23.13
N ARG A 440 -10.67 -28.94 21.99
CA ARG A 440 -9.66 -27.97 21.57
C ARG A 440 -9.85 -27.61 20.11
N VAL A 441 -9.56 -26.36 19.77
CA VAL A 441 -9.65 -25.83 18.41
C VAL A 441 -8.24 -25.39 18.01
N GLU A 442 -7.70 -25.96 16.93
CA GLU A 442 -6.33 -25.73 16.48
C GLU A 442 -6.32 -24.95 15.16
N VAL A 443 -5.41 -23.98 15.02
CA VAL A 443 -5.29 -23.13 13.81
C VAL A 443 -4.02 -23.51 13.03
N PRO A 444 -4.11 -23.75 11.72
CA PRO A 444 -2.95 -24.09 10.91
C PRO A 444 -1.94 -22.94 10.84
N GLN A 445 -0.67 -23.30 10.92
CA GLN A 445 0.47 -22.39 10.91
C GLN A 445 0.95 -22.14 9.48
N ASN A 446 1.35 -20.91 9.15
CA ASN A 446 1.84 -20.55 7.81
C ASN A 446 3.08 -19.64 7.87
N CYS A 447 3.98 -19.75 6.89
CA CYS A 447 5.15 -18.88 6.75
C CYS A 447 5.27 -18.35 5.31
N GLU A 448 5.54 -17.06 5.17
CA GLU A 448 5.78 -16.40 3.90
C GLU A 448 7.27 -16.02 3.77
N LEU A 449 7.84 -16.25 2.58
CA LEU A 449 9.21 -15.88 2.21
C LEU A 449 9.19 -14.63 1.34
N ASN A 450 9.93 -13.57 1.70
CA ASN A 450 10.14 -12.34 0.93
C ASN A 450 8.86 -11.75 0.30
N ALA A 451 7.73 -11.74 1.01
CA ALA A 451 6.43 -11.29 0.50
C ALA A 451 6.02 -11.91 -0.86
N GLY A 452 6.51 -13.11 -1.19
CA GLY A 452 6.26 -13.80 -2.47
C GLY A 452 7.15 -13.37 -3.64
N GLN A 453 8.28 -12.69 -3.38
CA GLN A 453 9.24 -12.29 -4.42
C GLN A 453 10.17 -13.44 -4.83
N ILE A 454 10.54 -13.46 -6.11
CA ILE A 454 11.56 -14.37 -6.66
C ILE A 454 12.94 -13.90 -6.18
N VAL A 455 13.76 -14.83 -5.69
CA VAL A 455 15.12 -14.54 -5.26
C VAL A 455 16.06 -14.86 -6.41
N GLU A 456 16.60 -13.81 -7.03
CA GLU A 456 17.45 -13.91 -8.20
C GLU A 456 18.94 -13.83 -7.82
N PHE A 457 19.70 -14.83 -8.28
CA PHE A 457 21.16 -14.88 -8.19
C PHE A 457 21.74 -14.70 -9.60
N ASP A 458 22.12 -13.47 -9.93
CA ASP A 458 22.75 -13.14 -11.21
C ASP A 458 24.28 -13.24 -11.09
N PHE A 459 24.88 -14.06 -11.93
CA PHE A 459 26.33 -14.28 -12.00
C PHE A 459 26.99 -13.61 -13.21
N GLY A 460 26.21 -12.91 -14.05
CA GLY A 460 26.66 -12.29 -15.28
C GLY A 460 27.21 -13.29 -16.30
N ASP A 461 28.00 -12.77 -17.24
CA ASP A 461 28.61 -13.57 -18.30
C ASP A 461 29.80 -14.39 -17.77
N ILE A 462 29.75 -15.70 -17.96
CA ILE A 462 30.84 -16.62 -17.60
C ILE A 462 31.32 -17.35 -18.86
N GLY A 463 32.62 -17.33 -19.12
CA GLY A 463 33.20 -18.02 -20.28
C GLY A 463 32.95 -19.53 -20.23
N ALA A 464 32.33 -20.09 -21.27
CA ALA A 464 31.98 -21.53 -21.35
C ALA A 464 33.20 -22.46 -21.13
N SER A 465 34.39 -22.07 -21.58
CA SER A 465 35.62 -22.85 -21.38
C SER A 465 36.02 -23.00 -19.91
N LEU A 466 35.61 -22.07 -19.03
CA LEU A 466 35.91 -22.11 -17.61
C LEU A 466 35.18 -23.25 -16.89
N PHE A 467 34.00 -23.66 -17.37
CA PHE A 467 33.26 -24.79 -16.84
C PHE A 467 33.91 -26.13 -17.20
N SER A 468 34.37 -26.28 -18.44
CA SER A 468 35.15 -27.47 -18.82
C SER A 468 36.51 -27.54 -18.11
N ALA A 469 37.15 -26.39 -17.87
CA ALA A 469 38.43 -26.32 -17.17
C ALA A 469 38.31 -26.61 -15.67
N ALA A 470 37.16 -26.29 -15.04
CA ALA A 470 36.92 -26.59 -13.64
C ALA A 470 36.77 -28.09 -13.36
N GLY A 471 36.21 -28.84 -14.32
CA GLY A 471 35.87 -30.25 -14.17
C GLY A 471 34.57 -30.48 -13.37
N PRO A 472 34.04 -31.72 -13.37
CA PRO A 472 32.75 -32.05 -12.78
C PRO A 472 32.70 -31.73 -11.27
N GLY A 473 31.62 -31.10 -10.82
CA GLY A 473 31.37 -30.72 -9.43
C GLY A 473 32.05 -29.42 -8.98
N ASN A 474 32.96 -28.86 -9.78
CA ASN A 474 33.77 -27.72 -9.38
C ASN A 474 33.24 -26.39 -9.91
N ARG A 475 33.50 -25.33 -9.13
CA ARG A 475 33.19 -23.95 -9.51
C ARG A 475 34.21 -23.42 -10.55
N PRO A 476 33.77 -22.72 -11.60
CA PRO A 476 34.66 -22.03 -12.53
C PRO A 476 35.61 -21.04 -11.83
N ALA A 477 36.86 -21.00 -12.27
CA ALA A 477 37.86 -20.08 -11.72
C ALA A 477 37.45 -18.61 -11.93
N GLY A 478 37.57 -17.79 -10.88
CA GLY A 478 37.23 -16.36 -10.92
C GLY A 478 35.75 -16.03 -10.66
N VAL A 479 34.86 -17.02 -10.58
CA VAL A 479 33.45 -16.80 -10.24
C VAL A 479 33.28 -16.76 -8.71
N MET A 480 32.76 -15.65 -8.19
CA MET A 480 32.51 -15.45 -6.77
C MET A 480 31.08 -15.86 -6.40
N PRO A 481 30.87 -16.48 -5.22
CA PRO A 481 29.52 -16.75 -4.71
C PRO A 481 28.71 -15.47 -4.53
N GLN A 482 27.44 -15.54 -4.90
CA GLN A 482 26.46 -14.49 -4.64
C GLN A 482 25.76 -14.77 -3.31
N THR A 483 25.49 -13.73 -2.52
CA THR A 483 24.85 -13.84 -1.19
C THR A 483 23.53 -13.07 -1.18
N LYS A 484 22.46 -13.69 -0.67
CA LYS A 484 21.12 -13.09 -0.55
C LYS A 484 20.51 -13.41 0.81
N SER A 485 19.85 -12.43 1.41
CA SER A 485 19.07 -12.61 2.64
C SER A 485 17.61 -12.87 2.31
N ILE A 486 17.03 -13.90 2.94
CA ILE A 486 15.65 -14.32 2.80
C ILE A 486 14.90 -13.93 4.07
N ALA A 487 14.00 -12.96 3.97
CA ALA A 487 13.11 -12.60 5.06
C ALA A 487 11.96 -13.62 5.13
N VAL A 488 11.86 -14.30 6.28
CA VAL A 488 10.78 -15.22 6.62
C VAL A 488 9.84 -14.50 7.58
N LYS A 489 8.53 -14.54 7.33
CA LYS A 489 7.51 -14.06 8.26
C LYS A 489 6.42 -15.09 8.44
N CYS A 490 6.20 -15.53 9.67
CA CYS A 490 5.21 -16.55 9.97
C CYS A 490 3.96 -15.98 10.65
N THR A 491 2.82 -16.59 10.37
CA THR A 491 1.53 -16.34 11.00
C THR A 491 1.07 -17.57 11.77
N ASN A 492 0.46 -17.34 12.94
CA ASN A 492 0.05 -18.38 13.87
C ASN A 492 1.20 -19.28 14.39
N VAL A 493 2.44 -18.78 14.35
CA VAL A 493 3.65 -19.43 14.90
C VAL A 493 4.13 -18.63 16.11
N ALA A 494 4.62 -19.32 17.14
CA ALA A 494 5.18 -18.67 18.31
C ALA A 494 6.38 -17.79 17.95
N ALA A 495 6.47 -16.61 18.56
CA ALA A 495 7.69 -15.83 18.54
C ALA A 495 8.85 -16.69 19.07
N GLN A 496 10.04 -16.55 18.48
CA GLN A 496 11.23 -17.34 18.88
C GLN A 496 11.19 -18.85 18.57
N ALA A 497 10.25 -19.34 17.75
CA ALA A 497 10.21 -20.74 17.32
C ALA A 497 11.44 -21.13 16.46
N TYR A 498 11.87 -22.39 16.58
CA TYR A 498 12.90 -23.00 15.74
C TYR A 498 12.25 -23.60 14.49
N LEU A 499 12.81 -23.31 13.33
CA LEU A 499 12.33 -23.74 12.03
C LEU A 499 13.50 -24.20 11.17
N THR A 500 13.20 -24.93 10.11
CA THR A 500 14.19 -25.37 9.12
C THR A 500 13.79 -24.94 7.73
N MET A 501 14.78 -24.62 6.89
CA MET A 501 14.61 -24.32 5.47
C MET A 501 15.30 -25.38 4.62
N ARG A 502 14.64 -25.86 3.57
CA ARG A 502 15.20 -26.80 2.59
C ARG A 502 14.90 -26.37 1.16
N LEU A 503 15.62 -26.98 0.23
CA LEU A 503 15.57 -26.68 -1.19
C LEU A 503 14.92 -27.83 -1.97
N GLU A 504 13.97 -27.51 -2.86
CA GLU A 504 13.35 -28.44 -3.80
C GLU A 504 13.64 -28.00 -5.23
N ALA A 505 14.00 -28.92 -6.13
CA ALA A 505 14.29 -28.62 -7.52
C ALA A 505 13.87 -29.77 -8.45
N SER A 506 13.48 -29.44 -9.68
CA SER A 506 12.99 -30.44 -10.66
C SER A 506 14.10 -31.28 -11.29
N ALA A 507 15.29 -30.70 -11.50
CA ALA A 507 16.45 -31.38 -12.06
C ALA A 507 17.63 -31.22 -11.10
N VAL A 508 18.19 -32.35 -10.65
CA VAL A 508 19.22 -32.39 -9.61
C VAL A 508 20.36 -33.33 -10.01
N SER A 509 21.58 -32.98 -9.61
CA SER A 509 22.75 -33.83 -9.74
C SER A 509 23.61 -33.67 -8.48
N GLY A 510 23.56 -34.68 -7.60
CA GLY A 510 24.17 -34.60 -6.28
C GLY A 510 23.62 -33.42 -5.48
N GLN A 511 24.50 -32.50 -5.09
CA GLN A 511 24.16 -31.29 -4.31
C GLN A 511 23.75 -30.09 -5.16
N ALA A 512 23.70 -30.23 -6.49
CA ALA A 512 23.45 -29.13 -7.40
C ALA A 512 22.08 -29.20 -8.07
N MET A 513 21.50 -28.02 -8.30
CA MET A 513 20.37 -27.82 -9.20
C MET A 513 20.89 -27.75 -10.63
N VAL A 514 20.39 -28.60 -11.51
CA VAL A 514 20.79 -28.62 -12.93
C VAL A 514 20.00 -27.53 -13.66
N SER A 515 20.69 -26.77 -14.52
CA SER A 515 20.05 -25.72 -15.32
C SER A 515 19.35 -26.28 -16.57
N ASP A 516 18.75 -25.40 -17.36
CA ASP A 516 18.33 -25.68 -18.75
C ASP A 516 19.49 -26.15 -19.67
N ASN A 517 20.74 -25.92 -19.27
CA ASN A 517 21.93 -26.52 -19.86
C ASN A 517 22.46 -27.67 -18.98
N GLN A 518 22.52 -28.88 -19.54
CA GLN A 518 22.85 -30.11 -18.79
C GLN A 518 24.29 -30.16 -18.24
N ASP A 519 25.21 -29.37 -18.81
CA ASP A 519 26.61 -29.35 -18.42
C ASP A 519 26.91 -28.41 -17.26
N LEU A 520 25.93 -27.60 -16.82
CA LEU A 520 26.10 -26.63 -15.74
C LEU A 520 24.91 -26.62 -14.77
N GLY A 521 25.19 -26.21 -13.55
CA GLY A 521 24.20 -26.12 -12.49
C GLY A 521 24.65 -25.22 -11.37
N PHE A 522 23.89 -25.18 -10.29
CA PHE A 522 24.10 -24.25 -9.18
C PHE A 522 24.08 -24.99 -7.85
N ILE A 523 25.06 -24.69 -7.00
CA ILE A 523 25.03 -25.06 -5.60
C ILE A 523 24.43 -23.89 -4.82
N VAL A 524 23.49 -24.19 -3.93
CA VAL A 524 22.97 -23.26 -2.92
C VAL A 524 23.45 -23.75 -1.56
N ALA A 525 23.92 -22.83 -0.73
CA ALA A 525 24.52 -23.10 0.55
C ALA A 525 24.05 -22.11 1.63
N ASP A 526 24.29 -22.46 2.88
CA ASP A 526 24.08 -21.56 4.01
C ASP A 526 25.17 -20.47 4.10
N GLN A 527 25.09 -19.62 5.12
CA GLN A 527 26.08 -18.57 5.38
C GLN A 527 27.51 -19.09 5.61
N ASN A 528 27.66 -20.36 5.99
CA ASN A 528 28.93 -21.03 6.28
C ASN A 528 29.45 -21.85 5.09
N ASP A 529 28.89 -21.66 3.89
CA ASP A 529 29.22 -22.42 2.67
C ASP A 529 28.88 -23.92 2.76
N THR A 530 27.95 -24.31 3.62
CA THR A 530 27.44 -25.69 3.70
C THR A 530 26.35 -25.90 2.64
N PRO A 531 26.54 -26.77 1.62
CA PRO A 531 25.56 -26.99 0.57
C PRO A 531 24.23 -27.56 1.08
N ILE A 532 23.13 -27.05 0.55
CA ILE A 532 21.78 -27.62 0.71
C ILE A 532 21.54 -28.56 -0.46
N THR A 533 21.50 -29.86 -0.19
CA THR A 533 21.18 -30.88 -1.19
C THR A 533 19.70 -30.76 -1.57
N PRO A 534 19.36 -30.43 -2.84
CA PRO A 534 17.97 -30.30 -3.23
C PRO A 534 17.24 -31.64 -3.13
N ASN A 535 15.98 -31.62 -2.70
CA ASN A 535 15.12 -32.79 -2.51
C ASN A 535 15.57 -33.79 -1.41
N ASP A 536 16.55 -33.44 -0.57
CA ASP A 536 16.93 -34.22 0.62
C ASP A 536 16.24 -33.67 1.89
N LEU A 537 15.51 -34.52 2.59
CA LEU A 537 14.80 -34.15 3.82
C LEU A 537 15.74 -33.86 5.00
N ASN A 538 16.98 -34.38 4.97
CA ASN A 538 17.96 -34.18 6.03
C ASN A 538 18.89 -32.99 5.77
N SER A 539 18.87 -32.42 4.55
CA SER A 539 19.68 -31.26 4.20
C SER A 539 18.89 -29.98 4.43
N VAL A 540 19.11 -29.37 5.59
CA VAL A 540 18.32 -28.25 6.09
C VAL A 540 19.18 -27.13 6.65
N ILE A 541 18.68 -25.89 6.58
CA ILE A 541 19.22 -24.73 7.30
C ILE A 541 18.31 -24.45 8.51
N PRO A 542 18.78 -24.68 9.74
CA PRO A 542 18.04 -24.30 10.93
C PRO A 542 18.08 -22.78 11.14
N PHE A 543 16.96 -22.18 11.52
CA PHE A 543 16.86 -20.78 11.90
C PHE A 543 15.83 -20.57 13.01
N ARG A 544 15.89 -19.41 13.66
CA ARG A 544 14.99 -19.05 14.77
C ARG A 544 14.27 -17.75 14.46
N LEU A 545 12.96 -17.72 14.73
CA LEU A 545 12.16 -16.51 14.61
C LEU A 545 12.54 -15.47 15.69
N ASP A 546 12.22 -14.21 15.43
CA ASP A 546 12.37 -13.09 16.35
C ASP A 546 11.06 -12.86 17.14
N ALA A 547 10.99 -11.74 17.88
CA ALA A 547 9.82 -11.36 18.66
C ALA A 547 8.60 -11.00 17.79
N ALA A 548 8.80 -10.68 16.51
CA ALA A 548 7.75 -10.36 15.54
C ALA A 548 7.38 -11.56 14.65
N ALA A 549 7.78 -12.78 15.05
CA ALA A 549 7.62 -14.01 14.27
C ALA A 549 8.27 -13.92 12.87
N ALA A 550 9.40 -13.21 12.78
CA ALA A 550 10.18 -13.04 11.55
C ALA A 550 11.63 -13.53 11.70
N ALA A 551 12.30 -13.87 10.60
CA ALA A 551 13.72 -14.22 10.60
C ALA A 551 14.37 -13.82 9.27
N ASN A 552 15.69 -13.70 9.26
CA ASN A 552 16.48 -13.53 8.05
C ASN A 552 17.41 -14.73 7.89
N VAL A 553 17.23 -15.50 6.83
CA VAL A 553 18.08 -16.64 6.47
C VAL A 553 18.99 -16.21 5.32
N THR A 554 20.30 -16.31 5.50
CA THR A 554 21.27 -15.96 4.45
C THR A 554 21.59 -17.18 3.59
N LEU A 555 21.39 -17.04 2.28
CA LEU A 555 21.74 -18.04 1.28
C LEU A 555 22.91 -17.55 0.43
N ARG A 556 23.80 -18.48 0.10
CA ARG A 556 24.90 -18.27 -0.82
C ARG A 556 24.74 -19.21 -2.01
N ALA A 557 25.04 -18.76 -3.21
CA ALA A 557 24.96 -19.61 -4.40
C ALA A 557 26.13 -19.37 -5.34
N TRP A 558 26.52 -20.41 -6.08
CA TRP A 558 27.51 -20.30 -7.16
C TRP A 558 27.27 -21.36 -8.25
N PRO A 559 27.64 -21.07 -9.50
CA PRO A 559 27.54 -22.02 -10.59
C PRO A 559 28.68 -23.05 -10.52
N ILE A 560 28.41 -24.26 -10.99
CA ILE A 560 29.35 -25.37 -11.11
C ILE A 560 29.23 -26.05 -12.47
N SER A 561 30.27 -26.76 -12.87
CA SER A 561 30.23 -27.70 -14.00
C SER A 561 29.65 -29.04 -13.54
N ILE A 562 28.63 -29.56 -14.22
CA ILE A 562 27.96 -30.82 -13.87
C ILE A 562 28.69 -32.01 -14.49
N THR A 563 29.03 -31.92 -15.78
CA THR A 563 29.57 -33.04 -16.57
C THR A 563 31.07 -32.90 -16.85
N GLY A 564 31.66 -31.72 -16.61
CA GLY A 564 33.03 -31.42 -17.03
C GLY A 564 33.19 -31.08 -18.51
N GLN A 565 32.11 -31.12 -19.31
CA GLN A 565 32.14 -30.76 -20.72
C GLN A 565 32.00 -29.25 -20.92
N LYS A 566 32.32 -28.77 -22.12
CA LYS A 566 32.12 -27.36 -22.46
C LYS A 566 30.61 -27.15 -22.70
N PRO A 567 29.92 -26.33 -21.88
CA PRO A 567 28.51 -26.06 -22.08
C PRO A 567 28.25 -25.32 -23.39
N THR A 568 27.07 -25.54 -23.96
CA THR A 568 26.55 -24.75 -25.08
C THR A 568 26.46 -23.27 -24.71
N GLU A 569 26.99 -22.40 -25.58
CA GLU A 569 26.98 -20.94 -25.37
C GLU A 569 25.55 -20.38 -25.52
N GLY A 570 25.11 -19.59 -24.55
CA GLY A 570 23.77 -19.02 -24.50
C GLY A 570 23.34 -18.68 -23.06
N PRO A 571 22.19 -18.01 -22.88
CA PRO A 571 21.61 -17.80 -21.56
C PRO A 571 21.23 -19.14 -20.93
N PHE A 572 21.40 -19.25 -19.62
CA PHE A 572 21.02 -20.43 -18.84
C PHE A 572 20.38 -20.04 -17.52
N SER A 573 19.50 -20.89 -17.01
CA SER A 573 18.75 -20.65 -15.79
C SER A 573 18.38 -21.96 -15.07
N ALA A 574 18.27 -21.90 -13.74
CA ALA A 574 17.74 -22.99 -12.93
C ALA A 574 16.71 -22.43 -11.94
N LEU A 575 15.64 -23.18 -11.70
CA LEU A 575 14.58 -22.80 -10.77
C LEU A 575 14.50 -23.82 -9.62
N GLY A 576 14.50 -23.31 -8.40
CA GLY A 576 14.29 -24.09 -7.18
C GLY A 576 13.29 -23.41 -6.24
N TYR A 577 12.67 -24.20 -5.38
CA TYR A 577 11.70 -23.75 -4.38
C TYR A 577 12.31 -23.89 -2.98
N LEU A 578 12.22 -22.82 -2.20
CA LEU A 578 12.56 -22.87 -0.78
C LEU A 578 11.33 -23.25 0.01
N ARG A 579 11.46 -24.27 0.86
CA ARG A 579 10.41 -24.73 1.75
C ARG A 579 10.84 -24.56 3.20
N VAL A 580 9.93 -24.04 4.02
CA VAL A 580 10.11 -23.94 5.47
C VAL A 580 9.31 -25.06 6.12
N ASP A 581 9.98 -25.83 6.97
CA ASP A 581 9.38 -26.89 7.76
C ASP A 581 9.54 -26.58 9.26
N TYR A 582 8.54 -26.96 10.03
CA TYR A 582 8.49 -26.79 11.48
C TYR A 582 9.29 -27.89 12.18
N GLN A 583 10.03 -27.54 13.23
CA GLN A 583 10.69 -28.52 14.11
C GLN A 583 9.82 -28.92 15.29
#